data_AF-A0A1J1H1B7-F1
#
_entry.id   AF-A0A1J1H1B7-F1
#
_cell.length_a   1.000
_cell.length_b   1.000
_cell.length_c   1.000
_cell.angle_alpha   90.00
_cell.angle_beta   90.00
_cell.angle_gamma   90.00
#
_symmetry.space_group_name_H-M   'P 1'
#
loop_
_entity.id
_entity.type
_entity.pdbx_description
1 polymer ?
#
loop_
_entity_poly.entity_id
_entity_poly.type
_entity_poly.pdbx_seq_one_letter_code
_entity_poly.pdbx_strand_id
1 'polypeptide(L)'
;MKSNISIFLIVVFFLCYANSRTLKGKNNKNNSLNMMRENKNDIHQKKIHDSFSHLKSYVHNSEKFGSDCRSECSSGTIGNSENSNKHNRKSPREILQEYKRRKQGIIAGYYGSWNSQGDRAKQMADSSPMVSILYIAFARINMLYDVSRPFNSRQKFLLRKHGLEYETYGMMLNEIRRIRKARPDIIILLSLGGETYMIEIEKEIDYVDKTLKLINDFDLDGVDIDWEPHGSFNNLNELDFSNYYIKLINLLRENIPEQKLISISGSSNAALSCVSGVASFCKDEESPYNTKFLSEQMETNGELYRAASMLSAGTFINIFNTAKEKIDLVFIQTYNLETSNPNIMVDMYLSHLYFGLKYDITVILGFSLEHNRGGFSPENEELLKLVGKTIHEKNHSNNRADGVGVWHLFMKEQLPTGSYNIENFLTTIWKHLNPEIEPPKDVAITEDPEDCSTIDEYVPGIIIPTIGIYYKHNDAIWKTRSYSIQAPGINRYEWDLVKVCYEKTCNGKATHYYNTDYKEGSIIIWKGEPYLIKWWQQGPPEGDALEAYTKLDASECPGLDEWNKKYPHKPIEVEEPYVQEEDLPIQ
;
A
#
# COMPACT_ATOMS: atom_id res chain seq x y z
N MET A 1 11.84 -65.13 -6.80
CA MET A 1 11.01 -63.93 -6.54
C MET A 1 11.85 -62.71 -6.89
N LYS A 2 11.59 -62.10 -8.05
CA LYS A 2 12.39 -60.98 -8.57
C LYS A 2 11.50 -59.78 -8.87
N SER A 3 11.98 -58.65 -8.32
CA SER A 3 11.77 -57.25 -8.63
C SER A 3 11.14 -56.91 -9.98
N ASN A 4 10.03 -56.17 -9.95
CA ASN A 4 9.56 -55.31 -11.02
C ASN A 4 9.59 -53.86 -10.51
N ILE A 5 10.75 -53.22 -10.67
CA ILE A 5 10.86 -51.76 -10.59
C ILE A 5 10.32 -51.22 -11.91
N SER A 6 9.23 -50.45 -11.81
CA SER A 6 8.47 -49.93 -12.94
C SER A 6 9.24 -48.84 -13.69
N ILE A 7 9.19 -48.95 -15.02
CA ILE A 7 9.83 -48.15 -16.08
C ILE A 7 9.53 -46.63 -15.97
N PHE A 8 8.61 -46.23 -15.10
CA PHE A 8 8.19 -44.85 -14.87
C PHE A 8 9.31 -43.94 -14.32
N LEU A 9 10.24 -44.48 -13.51
CA LEU A 9 11.34 -43.71 -12.92
C LEU A 9 12.45 -43.36 -13.94
N ILE A 10 12.56 -44.10 -15.04
CA ILE A 10 13.60 -43.85 -16.07
C ILE A 10 13.20 -42.74 -17.03
N VAL A 11 11.90 -42.53 -17.26
CA VAL A 11 11.39 -41.47 -18.15
C VAL A 11 11.45 -40.09 -17.49
N VAL A 12 11.23 -40.01 -16.18
CA VAL A 12 11.34 -38.75 -15.42
C VAL A 12 12.79 -38.25 -15.34
N PHE A 13 13.77 -39.17 -15.28
CA PHE A 13 15.19 -38.79 -15.22
C PHE A 13 15.74 -38.22 -16.53
N PHE A 14 15.20 -38.65 -17.70
CA PHE A 14 15.63 -38.12 -19.00
C PHE A 14 15.03 -36.74 -19.32
N LEU A 15 13.83 -36.42 -18.82
CA LEU A 15 13.20 -35.11 -19.02
C LEU A 15 13.86 -34.00 -18.17
N CYS A 16 14.37 -34.33 -16.98
CA CYS A 16 15.13 -33.37 -16.16
C CYS A 16 16.51 -33.03 -16.75
N TYR A 17 17.13 -33.93 -17.53
CA TYR A 17 18.46 -33.67 -18.09
C TYR A 17 18.42 -32.78 -19.35
N ALA A 18 17.30 -32.80 -20.10
CA ALA A 18 17.15 -32.01 -21.33
C ALA A 18 16.90 -30.51 -21.06
N ASN A 19 16.32 -30.12 -19.93
CA ASN A 19 16.05 -28.71 -19.58
C ASN A 19 17.21 -27.99 -18.86
N SER A 20 18.34 -28.66 -18.61
CA SER A 20 19.53 -28.02 -18.01
C SER A 20 20.54 -27.48 -19.03
N ARG A 21 20.27 -27.63 -20.33
CA ARG A 21 21.16 -27.18 -21.42
C ARG A 21 20.47 -26.20 -22.37
N THR A 22 20.14 -25.02 -21.89
CA THR A 22 20.03 -23.81 -22.72
C THR A 22 20.16 -22.58 -21.82
N LEU A 23 21.40 -22.14 -21.62
CA LEU A 23 21.85 -20.75 -21.39
C LEU A 23 23.32 -20.77 -20.90
N LYS A 24 24.21 -21.27 -21.76
CA LYS A 24 25.63 -20.88 -21.76
C LYS A 24 25.88 -20.10 -23.04
N GLY A 25 25.71 -18.78 -22.96
CA GLY A 25 26.16 -17.83 -23.97
C GLY A 25 27.68 -17.76 -23.99
N LYS A 26 28.24 -17.85 -25.20
CA LYS A 26 29.66 -17.97 -25.52
C LYS A 26 30.48 -16.75 -25.08
N ASN A 27 31.59 -17.03 -24.39
CA ASN A 27 32.79 -16.20 -24.37
C ASN A 27 33.41 -16.16 -25.78
N ASN A 28 33.64 -14.95 -26.31
CA ASN A 28 34.68 -14.71 -27.29
C ASN A 28 35.89 -14.09 -26.59
N LYS A 29 37.00 -14.84 -26.61
CA LYS A 29 38.34 -14.37 -26.27
C LYS A 29 38.81 -13.36 -27.32
N ASN A 30 39.41 -12.26 -26.88
CA ASN A 30 40.69 -11.85 -27.43
C ASN A 30 41.53 -11.08 -26.40
N ASN A 31 42.83 -11.29 -26.52
CA ASN A 31 43.90 -11.01 -25.57
C ASN A 31 44.17 -9.51 -25.34
N SER A 32 44.56 -9.13 -24.13
CA SER A 32 45.99 -8.89 -23.81
C SER A 32 46.15 -8.46 -22.34
N LEU A 33 47.09 -9.11 -21.67
CA LEU A 33 47.66 -8.63 -20.41
C LEU A 33 48.42 -7.33 -20.66
N ASN A 34 48.31 -6.38 -19.73
CA ASN A 34 49.49 -5.68 -19.24
C ASN A 34 49.29 -5.16 -17.81
N MET A 35 50.29 -5.50 -16.98
CA MET A 35 50.58 -4.89 -15.69
C MET A 35 50.68 -3.36 -15.82
N MET A 36 50.13 -2.62 -14.85
CA MET A 36 50.87 -1.58 -14.13
C MET A 36 50.22 -1.33 -12.77
N ARG A 37 51.06 -1.40 -11.76
CA ARG A 37 50.86 -1.00 -10.37
C ARG A 37 51.60 0.33 -10.24
N GLU A 38 50.94 1.42 -9.84
CA GLU A 38 51.47 2.51 -8.98
C GLU A 38 50.57 3.76 -8.96
N ASN A 39 50.12 4.10 -7.74
CA ASN A 39 50.14 5.41 -7.06
C ASN A 39 49.63 6.72 -7.70
N LYS A 40 48.96 7.50 -6.81
CA LYS A 40 48.60 8.95 -6.82
C LYS A 40 47.22 9.28 -7.45
N ASN A 41 46.32 10.07 -6.86
CA ASN A 41 46.53 11.29 -6.07
C ASN A 41 45.35 11.65 -5.14
N ASP A 42 45.75 12.18 -3.98
CA ASP A 42 45.04 12.75 -2.83
C ASP A 42 44.34 14.11 -3.09
N ILE A 43 43.74 14.32 -4.27
CA ILE A 43 43.21 15.65 -4.67
C ILE A 43 41.67 15.70 -4.71
N HIS A 44 40.97 14.56 -4.57
CA HIS A 44 39.51 14.53 -4.69
C HIS A 44 38.73 14.67 -3.38
N GLN A 45 39.36 14.56 -2.21
CA GLN A 45 38.67 14.74 -0.93
C GLN A 45 38.61 16.18 -0.43
N LYS A 46 39.30 17.13 -1.06
CA LYS A 46 39.30 18.55 -0.64
C LYS A 46 38.29 19.44 -1.40
N LYS A 47 37.68 18.95 -2.48
CA LYS A 47 36.67 19.70 -3.27
C LYS A 47 35.21 19.39 -2.90
N ILE A 48 34.96 18.38 -2.07
CA ILE A 48 33.62 18.07 -1.57
C ILE A 48 33.30 18.87 -0.30
N HIS A 49 34.32 19.39 0.41
CA HIS A 49 34.11 20.09 1.67
C HIS A 49 33.75 21.58 1.52
N ASP A 50 34.07 22.22 0.39
CA ASP A 50 33.79 23.65 0.15
C ASP A 50 32.42 23.91 -0.49
N SER A 51 31.77 22.89 -1.07
CA SER A 51 30.45 23.01 -1.72
C SER A 51 29.26 23.01 -0.74
N PHE A 52 29.49 22.75 0.56
CA PHE A 52 28.43 22.67 1.59
C PHE A 52 28.37 23.89 2.52
N SER A 53 29.09 24.96 2.21
CA SER A 53 29.10 26.19 3.01
C SER A 53 27.93 27.15 2.75
N HIS A 54 27.10 26.91 1.73
CA HIS A 54 26.00 27.80 1.34
C HIS A 54 24.57 27.32 1.65
N LEU A 55 24.40 26.21 2.38
CA LEU A 55 23.08 25.70 2.82
C LEU A 55 22.80 25.88 4.32
N LYS A 56 23.64 26.64 5.05
CA LYS A 56 23.40 27.05 6.44
C LYS A 56 22.87 28.48 6.53
N SER A 57 21.63 28.69 6.11
CA SER A 57 20.79 29.77 6.66
C SER A 57 19.34 29.53 6.27
N TYR A 58 18.57 28.85 7.10
CA TYR A 58 17.13 29.08 7.31
C TYR A 58 16.68 28.16 8.45
N VAL A 59 17.03 28.57 9.67
CA VAL A 59 16.41 28.09 10.91
C VAL A 59 15.95 29.32 11.70
N HIS A 60 14.72 29.22 12.20
CA HIS A 60 14.02 30.09 13.14
C HIS A 60 13.48 31.44 12.67
N ASN A 61 12.15 31.50 12.56
CA ASN A 61 11.36 32.45 13.34
C ASN A 61 10.08 31.76 13.83
N SER A 62 10.13 31.28 15.07
CA SER A 62 8.97 30.90 15.86
C SER A 62 8.49 32.13 16.61
N GLU A 63 7.45 32.81 16.11
CA GLU A 63 6.71 33.78 16.91
C GLU A 63 5.50 33.12 17.55
N LYS A 64 5.50 33.15 18.88
CA LYS A 64 4.39 32.88 19.77
C LYS A 64 3.18 33.73 19.38
N PHE A 65 2.01 33.12 19.26
CA PHE A 65 0.78 33.73 19.75
C PHE A 65 -0.06 32.65 20.44
N GLY A 66 -0.21 32.80 21.75
CA GLY A 66 -1.14 32.02 22.56
C GLY A 66 -2.53 32.65 22.58
N SER A 67 -3.49 31.81 22.94
CA SER A 67 -4.74 32.06 23.69
C SER A 67 -5.49 33.38 23.43
N ASP A 68 -6.68 33.29 22.85
CA ASP A 68 -7.95 33.53 23.56
C ASP A 68 -9.14 33.50 22.59
N CYS A 69 -10.18 32.74 22.94
CA CYS A 69 -11.57 33.23 23.07
C CYS A 69 -12.56 32.04 23.22
N ARG A 70 -13.21 32.01 24.38
CA ARG A 70 -14.43 31.26 24.70
C ARG A 70 -15.67 32.04 24.21
N SER A 71 -16.65 31.31 23.68
CA SER A 71 -18.13 31.49 23.71
C SER A 71 -18.74 32.90 23.75
N GLU A 72 -19.59 33.23 22.76
CA GLU A 72 -21.02 33.60 22.93
C GLU A 72 -21.73 33.85 21.58
N CYS A 73 -23.06 33.89 21.60
CA CYS A 73 -23.98 33.40 20.58
C CYS A 73 -24.53 34.42 19.54
N SER A 74 -24.98 33.85 18.42
CA SER A 74 -26.24 34.08 17.69
C SER A 74 -26.48 35.24 16.70
N SER A 75 -26.97 34.80 15.53
CA SER A 75 -27.95 35.39 14.58
C SER A 75 -27.43 36.31 13.46
N GLY A 76 -27.67 35.87 12.22
CA GLY A 76 -27.41 36.60 10.99
C GLY A 76 -27.53 35.70 9.77
N THR A 77 -28.76 35.42 9.36
CA THR A 77 -29.13 34.58 8.21
C THR A 77 -28.79 35.24 6.87
N ILE A 78 -28.55 34.39 5.86
CA ILE A 78 -28.64 34.58 4.40
C ILE A 78 -27.30 34.71 3.65
N GLY A 79 -27.04 33.70 2.82
CA GLY A 79 -26.07 33.77 1.71
C GLY A 79 -25.64 32.39 1.24
N ASN A 80 -26.50 31.68 0.50
CA ASN A 80 -26.15 30.45 -0.21
C ASN A 80 -24.91 30.66 -1.10
N SER A 81 -23.81 29.99 -0.76
CA SER A 81 -22.81 29.54 -1.72
C SER A 81 -22.34 28.16 -1.29
N GLU A 82 -22.99 27.12 -1.82
CA GLU A 82 -22.45 25.77 -1.82
C GLU A 82 -21.14 25.78 -2.61
N ASN A 83 -20.04 25.88 -1.90
CA ASN A 83 -18.72 25.60 -2.45
C ASN A 83 -17.85 25.05 -1.32
N SER A 84 -18.05 23.77 -1.01
CA SER A 84 -17.26 23.02 -0.03
C SER A 84 -16.69 21.74 -0.65
N ASN A 85 -15.81 21.87 -1.65
CA ASN A 85 -14.93 20.79 -2.07
C ASN A 85 -13.62 20.83 -1.27
N LYS A 86 -13.72 20.51 0.02
CA LYS A 86 -12.60 20.05 0.86
C LYS A 86 -13.03 18.72 1.48
N HIS A 87 -12.29 17.66 1.13
CA HIS A 87 -12.29 16.29 1.69
C HIS A 87 -13.27 16.02 2.84
N ASN A 88 -14.44 15.47 2.50
CA ASN A 88 -15.48 15.06 3.45
C ASN A 88 -15.42 13.56 3.79
N ARG A 89 -14.26 12.91 3.57
CA ARG A 89 -14.05 11.50 3.95
C ARG A 89 -13.74 11.43 5.44
N LYS A 90 -14.47 10.56 6.16
CA LYS A 90 -14.21 10.25 7.57
C LYS A 90 -12.80 9.70 7.73
N SER A 91 -12.15 10.04 8.84
CA SER A 91 -10.87 9.43 9.19
C SER A 91 -11.02 7.91 9.35
N PRO A 92 -9.95 7.11 9.16
CA PRO A 92 -10.05 5.67 9.30
C PRO A 92 -10.41 5.24 10.73
N ARG A 93 -10.06 6.02 11.75
CA ARG A 93 -10.55 5.83 13.13
C ARG A 93 -12.06 6.04 13.25
N GLU A 94 -12.61 7.09 12.66
CA GLU A 94 -14.07 7.31 12.65
C GLU A 94 -14.80 6.18 11.90
N ILE A 95 -14.27 5.76 10.74
CA ILE A 95 -14.80 4.61 9.99
C ILE A 95 -14.84 3.37 10.89
N LEU A 96 -13.72 3.03 11.55
CA LEU A 96 -13.63 1.89 12.46
C LEU A 96 -14.64 1.98 13.62
N GLN A 97 -14.79 3.16 14.22
CA GLN A 97 -15.78 3.40 15.27
C GLN A 97 -17.22 3.24 14.77
N GLU A 98 -17.52 3.57 13.51
CA GLU A 98 -18.83 3.31 12.93
C GLU A 98 -19.12 1.82 12.74
N TYR A 99 -18.12 1.01 12.38
CA TYR A 99 -18.27 -0.44 12.40
C TYR A 99 -18.57 -0.94 13.82
N LYS A 100 -17.81 -0.49 14.83
CA LYS A 100 -18.02 -0.86 16.25
C LYS A 100 -19.43 -0.48 16.73
N ARG A 101 -19.88 0.75 16.43
CA ARG A 101 -21.23 1.24 16.76
C ARG A 101 -22.33 0.39 16.12
N ARG A 102 -22.11 -0.06 14.88
CA ARG A 102 -23.03 -0.94 14.14
C ARG A 102 -22.93 -2.41 14.54
N LYS A 103 -21.93 -2.79 15.37
CA LYS A 103 -21.61 -4.18 15.70
C LYS A 103 -21.34 -5.03 14.46
N GLN A 104 -20.89 -4.36 13.39
CA GLN A 104 -20.68 -4.95 12.08
C GLN A 104 -19.27 -5.50 12.01
N GLY A 105 -19.14 -6.79 11.69
CA GLY A 105 -17.84 -7.41 11.56
C GLY A 105 -17.12 -6.98 10.28
N ILE A 106 -15.81 -6.85 10.40
CA ILE A 106 -14.92 -6.41 9.32
C ILE A 106 -14.43 -7.61 8.52
N ILE A 107 -14.31 -7.44 7.20
CA ILE A 107 -13.54 -8.35 6.35
C ILE A 107 -12.32 -7.60 5.84
N ALA A 108 -11.13 -8.12 6.10
CA ALA A 108 -9.87 -7.56 5.63
C ALA A 108 -9.20 -8.47 4.59
N GLY A 109 -8.36 -7.91 3.74
CA GLY A 109 -7.62 -8.72 2.77
C GLY A 109 -6.29 -8.11 2.38
N TYR A 110 -5.30 -8.98 2.21
CA TYR A 110 -4.01 -8.58 1.68
C TYR A 110 -4.06 -8.52 0.15
N TYR A 111 -3.73 -7.35 -0.38
CA TYR A 111 -3.53 -7.09 -1.79
C TYR A 111 -2.04 -7.12 -2.10
N GLY A 112 -1.57 -8.20 -2.73
CA GLY A 112 -0.20 -8.26 -3.23
C GLY A 112 0.03 -7.20 -4.32
N SER A 113 0.98 -6.29 -4.12
CA SER A 113 1.34 -5.21 -5.05
C SER A 113 1.82 -5.71 -6.41
N TRP A 114 2.19 -6.99 -6.52
CA TRP A 114 2.49 -7.65 -7.79
C TRP A 114 1.24 -7.94 -8.65
N ASN A 115 0.04 -7.85 -8.08
CA ASN A 115 -1.20 -8.09 -8.80
C ASN A 115 -1.55 -6.96 -9.76
N SER A 116 -0.96 -5.77 -9.62
CA SER A 116 -1.19 -4.63 -10.52
C SER A 116 -0.52 -4.79 -11.90
N GLN A 117 0.11 -5.93 -12.19
CA GLN A 117 1.02 -6.10 -13.33
C GLN A 117 0.46 -7.04 -14.43
N GLY A 118 0.80 -6.72 -15.69
CA GLY A 118 0.60 -7.58 -16.85
C GLY A 118 -0.85 -7.69 -17.35
N ASP A 119 -1.05 -8.48 -18.42
CA ASP A 119 -2.34 -8.60 -19.12
C ASP A 119 -3.48 -9.20 -18.29
N ARG A 120 -3.16 -9.76 -17.11
CA ARG A 120 -4.12 -10.33 -16.15
C ARG A 120 -4.10 -9.61 -14.81
N ALA A 121 -3.62 -8.36 -14.79
CA ALA A 121 -3.58 -7.54 -13.59
C ALA A 121 -4.94 -7.52 -12.90
N LYS A 122 -4.92 -7.66 -11.57
CA LYS A 122 -6.04 -7.43 -10.68
C LYS A 122 -5.80 -6.15 -9.93
N GLN A 123 -6.64 -5.16 -10.20
CA GLN A 123 -6.61 -3.86 -9.56
C GLN A 123 -7.22 -3.97 -8.16
N MET A 124 -6.87 -3.07 -7.24
CA MET A 124 -7.53 -3.07 -5.92
C MET A 124 -9.06 -2.97 -6.04
N ALA A 125 -9.58 -2.20 -7.01
CA ALA A 125 -11.01 -2.06 -7.28
C ALA A 125 -11.71 -3.36 -7.75
N ASP A 126 -10.96 -4.39 -8.17
CA ASP A 126 -11.52 -5.69 -8.52
C ASP A 126 -11.85 -6.54 -7.28
N SER A 127 -11.48 -6.08 -6.08
CA SER A 127 -11.79 -6.79 -4.83
C SER A 127 -13.27 -6.68 -4.52
N SER A 128 -13.85 -7.67 -3.83
CA SER A 128 -15.27 -7.61 -3.46
C SER A 128 -15.57 -6.39 -2.59
N PRO A 129 -16.72 -5.71 -2.76
CA PRO A 129 -17.14 -4.62 -1.88
C PRO A 129 -17.29 -5.04 -0.41
N MET A 130 -17.43 -6.35 -0.13
CA MET A 130 -17.48 -6.89 1.23
C MET A 130 -16.17 -6.67 2.00
N VAL A 131 -15.05 -6.47 1.30
CA VAL A 131 -13.74 -6.17 1.89
C VAL A 131 -13.68 -4.71 2.33
N SER A 132 -13.55 -4.49 3.63
CA SER A 132 -13.56 -3.16 4.28
C SER A 132 -12.16 -2.63 4.58
N ILE A 133 -11.16 -3.51 4.70
CA ILE A 133 -9.75 -3.14 4.92
C ILE A 133 -8.87 -3.83 3.88
N LEU A 134 -8.01 -3.06 3.21
CA LEU A 134 -6.96 -3.56 2.32
C LEU A 134 -5.59 -3.31 2.91
N TYR A 135 -4.79 -4.37 2.98
CA TYR A 135 -3.36 -4.29 3.27
C TYR A 135 -2.58 -4.35 1.96
N ILE A 136 -1.87 -3.29 1.58
CA ILE A 136 -1.00 -3.29 0.40
C ILE A 136 0.30 -4.03 0.78
N ALA A 137 0.51 -5.20 0.15
CA ALA A 137 1.54 -6.16 0.52
C ALA A 137 2.64 -6.30 -0.56
N PHE A 138 3.91 -6.51 -0.23
CA PHE A 138 4.56 -6.04 0.99
C PHE A 138 5.52 -4.93 0.63
N ALA A 139 5.67 -3.98 1.54
CA ALA A 139 6.74 -3.01 1.46
C ALA A 139 7.88 -3.40 2.42
N ARG A 140 9.10 -2.97 2.08
CA ARG A 140 10.27 -3.12 2.95
C ARG A 140 10.07 -2.30 4.21
N ILE A 141 10.46 -2.86 5.35
CA ILE A 141 10.45 -2.12 6.61
C ILE A 141 11.49 -1.01 6.59
N ASN A 142 12.71 -1.31 6.14
CA ASN A 142 13.77 -0.32 5.91
C ASN A 142 13.68 0.37 4.54
N MET A 143 12.47 0.73 4.11
CA MET A 143 12.27 1.31 2.79
C MET A 143 13.04 2.62 2.59
N LEU A 144 13.54 2.79 1.38
CA LEU A 144 14.04 4.05 0.87
C LEU A 144 12.95 4.68 0.00
N TYR A 145 12.42 5.83 0.43
CA TYR A 145 11.42 6.57 -0.33
C TYR A 145 11.84 8.03 -0.50
N ASP A 146 11.98 8.47 -1.75
CA ASP A 146 12.31 9.84 -2.10
C ASP A 146 11.58 10.25 -3.39
N VAL A 147 10.61 11.16 -3.25
CA VAL A 147 9.80 11.67 -4.37
C VAL A 147 10.52 12.73 -5.20
N SER A 148 11.64 13.26 -4.72
CA SER A 148 12.37 14.34 -5.38
C SER A 148 13.20 13.89 -6.58
N ARG A 149 13.33 12.57 -6.77
CA ARG A 149 14.04 11.97 -7.89
C ARG A 149 13.01 11.45 -8.91
N PRO A 150 12.73 12.18 -10.01
CA PRO A 150 11.73 11.76 -10.98
C PRO A 150 12.04 10.36 -11.51
N PHE A 151 10.99 9.55 -11.51
CA PHE A 151 11.04 8.11 -11.67
C PHE A 151 11.28 7.71 -13.14
N ASN A 152 12.27 6.86 -13.41
CA ASN A 152 12.68 6.45 -14.76
C ASN A 152 12.10 5.08 -15.19
N SER A 153 10.82 4.83 -14.85
CA SER A 153 10.00 3.76 -15.45
C SER A 153 10.57 2.34 -15.36
N ARG A 154 11.29 2.00 -14.28
CA ARG A 154 11.77 0.63 -14.04
C ARG A 154 11.26 0.09 -12.72
N GLN A 155 10.31 -0.84 -12.79
CA GLN A 155 9.77 -1.65 -11.68
C GLN A 155 10.86 -2.17 -10.72
N LYS A 156 12.02 -2.63 -11.26
CA LYS A 156 13.16 -3.11 -10.47
C LYS A 156 13.69 -2.06 -9.47
N PHE A 157 13.55 -0.77 -9.77
CA PHE A 157 13.96 0.30 -8.88
C PHE A 157 13.03 0.42 -7.68
N LEU A 158 11.70 0.44 -7.89
CA LEU A 158 10.71 0.52 -6.81
C LEU A 158 10.80 -0.70 -5.87
N LEU A 159 10.90 -1.89 -6.46
CA LEU A 159 11.13 -3.12 -5.71
C LEU A 159 12.39 -3.07 -4.84
N ARG A 160 13.51 -2.55 -5.37
CA ARG A 160 14.75 -2.38 -4.60
C ARG A 160 14.64 -1.33 -3.51
N LYS A 161 13.93 -0.23 -3.76
CA LYS A 161 13.85 0.91 -2.84
C LYS A 161 12.85 0.68 -1.71
N HIS A 162 11.61 0.32 -2.04
CA HIS A 162 10.54 0.19 -1.04
C HIS A 162 9.84 -1.17 -1.04
N GLY A 163 10.18 -2.10 -1.92
CA GLY A 163 9.64 -3.47 -1.89
C GLY A 163 8.34 -3.69 -2.64
N LEU A 164 7.46 -2.68 -2.74
CA LEU A 164 6.26 -2.78 -3.57
C LEU A 164 6.60 -2.92 -5.07
N GLU A 165 5.81 -3.73 -5.79
CA GLU A 165 6.09 -4.06 -7.18
C GLU A 165 5.26 -3.30 -8.22
N TYR A 166 4.69 -2.15 -7.86
CA TYR A 166 4.08 -1.26 -8.85
C TYR A 166 5.10 -0.88 -9.94
N GLU A 167 4.65 -0.71 -11.19
CA GLU A 167 5.58 -0.26 -12.24
C GLU A 167 5.98 1.21 -12.04
N THR A 168 5.05 2.03 -11.54
CA THR A 168 5.25 3.45 -11.25
C THR A 168 4.48 3.86 -9.98
N TYR A 169 4.93 4.93 -9.32
CA TYR A 169 4.13 5.59 -8.26
C TYR A 169 2.77 6.08 -8.76
N GLY A 170 2.67 6.40 -10.04
CA GLY A 170 1.41 6.83 -10.62
C GLY A 170 0.33 5.78 -10.66
N MET A 171 0.71 4.55 -11.01
CA MET A 171 -0.20 3.42 -10.97
C MET A 171 -0.72 3.19 -9.56
N MET A 172 0.17 3.19 -8.56
CA MET A 172 -0.22 3.07 -7.16
C MET A 172 -1.21 4.17 -6.75
N LEU A 173 -0.93 5.43 -7.09
CA LEU A 173 -1.80 6.56 -6.75
C LEU A 173 -3.18 6.44 -7.39
N ASN A 174 -3.24 6.05 -8.66
CA ASN A 174 -4.50 5.90 -9.38
C ASN A 174 -5.33 4.75 -8.85
N GLU A 175 -4.71 3.60 -8.54
CA GLU A 175 -5.43 2.48 -7.93
C GLU A 175 -6.06 2.87 -6.59
N ILE A 176 -5.31 3.56 -5.72
CA ILE A 176 -5.80 4.07 -4.43
C ILE A 176 -6.97 5.03 -4.63
N ARG A 177 -6.86 5.96 -5.58
CA ARG A 177 -7.92 6.93 -5.87
C ARG A 177 -9.17 6.26 -6.41
N ARG A 178 -9.01 5.34 -7.37
CA ARG A 178 -10.13 4.63 -8.01
C ARG A 178 -10.94 3.85 -6.98
N ILE A 179 -10.28 3.07 -6.14
CA ILE A 179 -11.00 2.29 -5.13
C ILE A 179 -11.65 3.19 -4.06
N ARG A 180 -10.99 4.27 -3.62
CA ARG A 180 -11.59 5.21 -2.67
C ARG A 180 -12.78 5.96 -3.24
N LYS A 181 -12.80 6.19 -4.54
CA LYS A 181 -13.96 6.77 -5.21
C LYS A 181 -15.13 5.80 -5.19
N ALA A 182 -14.88 4.52 -5.49
CA ALA A 182 -15.90 3.47 -5.48
C ALA A 182 -16.38 3.12 -4.05
N ARG A 183 -15.49 3.23 -3.07
CA ARG A 183 -15.68 2.87 -1.66
C ARG A 183 -15.08 3.94 -0.74
N PRO A 184 -15.81 5.01 -0.44
CA PRO A 184 -15.30 6.09 0.41
C PRO A 184 -14.92 5.66 1.83
N ASP A 185 -15.48 4.56 2.31
CA ASP A 185 -15.26 3.97 3.63
C ASP A 185 -14.21 2.86 3.67
N ILE A 186 -13.57 2.50 2.54
CA ILE A 186 -12.49 1.51 2.56
C ILE A 186 -11.27 2.06 3.29
N ILE A 187 -10.67 1.24 4.17
CA ILE A 187 -9.41 1.55 4.86
C ILE A 187 -8.27 0.88 4.11
N ILE A 188 -7.22 1.64 3.78
CA ILE A 188 -6.06 1.13 3.03
C ILE A 188 -4.79 1.33 3.85
N LEU A 189 -4.18 0.23 4.29
CA LEU A 189 -2.97 0.22 5.12
C LEU A 189 -1.78 -0.25 4.30
N LEU A 190 -0.62 0.37 4.52
CA LEU A 190 0.65 -0.10 3.97
C LEU A 190 1.17 -1.24 4.86
N SER A 191 1.27 -2.46 4.35
CA SER A 191 1.85 -3.57 5.12
C SER A 191 3.35 -3.66 4.90
N LEU A 192 4.10 -3.56 5.99
CA LEU A 192 5.55 -3.65 6.02
C LEU A 192 6.00 -5.02 6.50
N GLY A 193 6.94 -5.65 5.80
CA GLY A 193 7.56 -6.89 6.25
C GLY A 193 7.04 -8.15 5.55
N GLY A 194 6.49 -9.07 6.34
CA GLY A 194 6.16 -10.45 5.94
C GLY A 194 7.42 -11.32 5.74
N GLU A 195 7.24 -12.58 5.34
CA GLU A 195 8.35 -13.49 4.98
C GLU A 195 9.32 -12.88 3.96
N THR A 196 8.83 -11.93 3.15
CA THR A 196 9.58 -11.29 2.07
C THR A 196 10.61 -10.27 2.56
N TYR A 197 10.28 -9.45 3.57
CA TYR A 197 11.12 -8.33 4.02
C TYR A 197 11.37 -8.37 5.51
N MET A 198 12.13 -9.39 5.89
CA MET A 198 12.45 -9.71 7.27
C MET A 198 13.22 -8.58 7.97
N ILE A 199 13.01 -8.47 9.27
CA ILE A 199 13.55 -7.41 10.11
C ILE A 199 14.83 -7.89 10.76
N GLU A 200 15.90 -7.12 10.60
CA GLU A 200 17.13 -7.29 11.36
C GLU A 200 17.04 -6.48 12.65
N ILE A 201 16.77 -7.15 13.78
CA ILE A 201 16.48 -6.48 15.05
C ILE A 201 17.70 -5.79 15.70
N GLU A 202 18.91 -6.12 15.23
CA GLU A 202 20.15 -5.51 15.69
C GLU A 202 20.40 -4.13 15.07
N LYS A 203 19.71 -3.79 13.97
CA LYS A 203 19.86 -2.51 13.28
C LYS A 203 19.07 -1.40 13.97
N GLU A 204 19.55 -0.17 13.86
CA GLU A 204 18.81 1.00 14.32
C GLU A 204 17.57 1.24 13.43
N ILE A 205 16.51 1.79 14.04
CA ILE A 205 15.28 2.16 13.33
C ILE A 205 15.44 3.60 12.84
N ASP A 206 15.86 3.79 11.59
CA ASP A 206 16.13 5.10 10.97
C ASP A 206 15.24 5.39 9.74
N TYR A 207 14.26 4.52 9.47
CA TYR A 207 13.44 4.51 8.25
C TYR A 207 12.01 5.00 8.44
N VAL A 208 11.59 5.32 9.68
CA VAL A 208 10.20 5.71 10.01
C VAL A 208 9.76 6.94 9.22
N ASP A 209 10.64 7.92 9.00
CA ASP A 209 10.35 9.11 8.22
C ASP A 209 9.98 8.78 6.76
N LYS A 210 10.66 7.79 6.15
CA LYS A 210 10.40 7.35 4.77
C LYS A 210 9.06 6.64 4.65
N THR A 211 8.76 5.75 5.59
CA THR A 211 7.45 5.10 5.69
C THR A 211 6.33 6.14 5.79
N LEU A 212 6.47 7.11 6.70
CA LEU A 212 5.46 8.14 6.90
C LEU A 212 5.31 9.06 5.70
N LYS A 213 6.43 9.38 5.03
CA LYS A 213 6.39 10.17 3.82
C LYS A 213 5.58 9.47 2.72
N LEU A 214 5.78 8.16 2.51
CA LEU A 214 4.98 7.39 1.56
C LEU A 214 3.50 7.35 1.96
N ILE A 215 3.20 7.05 3.23
CA ILE A 215 1.82 7.05 3.77
C ILE A 215 1.13 8.40 3.53
N ASN A 216 1.84 9.52 3.69
CA ASN A 216 1.28 10.84 3.48
C ASN A 216 1.14 11.20 1.99
N ASP A 217 2.16 10.93 1.18
CA ASP A 217 2.17 11.27 -0.25
C ASP A 217 1.11 10.49 -1.04
N PHE A 218 0.76 9.28 -0.58
CA PHE A 218 -0.33 8.45 -1.13
C PHE A 218 -1.64 8.51 -0.33
N ASP A 219 -1.70 9.34 0.71
CA ASP A 219 -2.85 9.51 1.59
C ASP A 219 -3.35 8.19 2.23
N LEU A 220 -2.48 7.20 2.47
CA LEU A 220 -2.86 5.90 3.06
C LEU A 220 -3.42 6.06 4.49
N ASP A 221 -4.29 5.13 4.90
CA ASP A 221 -5.00 5.22 6.18
C ASP A 221 -4.15 4.81 7.39
N GLY A 222 -2.94 4.30 7.16
CA GLY A 222 -2.05 3.86 8.21
C GLY A 222 -1.03 2.84 7.75
N VAL A 223 -0.49 2.12 8.72
CA VAL A 223 0.55 1.12 8.54
C VAL A 223 0.13 -0.19 9.21
N ASP A 224 0.45 -1.29 8.56
CA ASP A 224 0.46 -2.62 9.14
C ASP A 224 1.91 -3.07 9.24
N ILE A 225 2.25 -3.65 10.38
CA ILE A 225 3.57 -4.24 10.57
C ILE A 225 3.36 -5.74 10.62
N ASP A 226 3.93 -6.46 9.66
CA ASP A 226 3.78 -7.90 9.53
C ASP A 226 5.05 -8.63 9.99
N TRP A 227 4.94 -9.29 11.15
CA TRP A 227 6.05 -9.80 11.93
C TRP A 227 6.34 -11.28 11.66
N GLU A 228 7.38 -11.53 10.85
CA GLU A 228 7.84 -12.89 10.54
C GLU A 228 9.38 -13.00 10.60
N PRO A 229 10.00 -12.91 11.80
CA PRO A 229 11.44 -13.00 11.95
C PRO A 229 11.94 -14.38 11.47
N HIS A 230 13.07 -14.37 10.76
CA HIS A 230 13.76 -15.57 10.25
C HIS A 230 12.97 -16.50 9.31
N GLY A 231 11.80 -16.09 8.79
CA GLY A 231 10.92 -16.95 7.97
C GLY A 231 10.50 -18.23 8.72
N SER A 232 10.66 -18.21 10.05
CA SER A 232 10.47 -19.35 10.94
C SER A 232 10.01 -18.86 12.30
N PHE A 233 8.92 -19.44 12.78
CA PHE A 233 8.24 -19.04 14.01
C PHE A 233 8.97 -19.46 15.30
N ASN A 234 10.17 -20.03 15.20
CA ASN A 234 10.95 -20.52 16.34
C ASN A 234 11.44 -19.40 17.27
N ASN A 235 11.62 -18.19 16.74
CA ASN A 235 12.20 -17.05 17.49
C ASN A 235 11.13 -16.04 17.95
N LEU A 236 9.85 -16.37 17.81
CA LEU A 236 8.72 -15.52 18.20
C LEU A 236 8.48 -15.48 19.73
N ASN A 237 9.30 -16.17 20.52
CA ASN A 237 9.29 -16.17 21.98
C ASN A 237 10.60 -15.67 22.57
N GLU A 238 11.29 -14.74 21.91
CA GLU A 238 12.45 -14.05 22.50
C GLU A 238 12.11 -12.59 22.79
N LEU A 239 12.57 -12.14 23.95
CA LEU A 239 12.25 -10.81 24.47
C LEU A 239 12.80 -9.69 23.57
N ASP A 240 13.96 -9.90 22.93
CA ASP A 240 14.61 -8.90 22.08
C ASP A 240 13.79 -8.60 20.82
N PHE A 241 13.23 -9.65 20.18
CA PHE A 241 12.30 -9.52 19.06
C PHE A 241 11.06 -8.72 19.45
N SER A 242 10.44 -9.05 20.59
CA SER A 242 9.27 -8.32 21.10
C SER A 242 9.60 -6.86 21.45
N ASN A 243 10.74 -6.61 22.08
CA ASN A 243 11.21 -5.27 22.44
C ASN A 243 11.50 -4.40 21.20
N TYR A 244 12.10 -4.99 20.17
CA TYR A 244 12.30 -4.30 18.90
C TYR A 244 10.97 -3.86 18.30
N TYR A 245 9.97 -4.75 18.33
CA TYR A 245 8.65 -4.45 17.80
C TYR A 245 7.92 -3.36 18.58
N ILE A 246 7.99 -3.41 19.91
CA ILE A 246 7.49 -2.34 20.79
C ILE A 246 8.18 -1.01 20.46
N LYS A 247 9.50 -1.01 20.25
CA LYS A 247 10.26 0.19 19.86
C LYS A 247 9.77 0.75 18.52
N LEU A 248 9.57 -0.10 17.51
CA LEU A 248 9.04 0.31 16.21
C LEU A 248 7.62 0.88 16.31
N ILE A 249 6.73 0.22 17.05
CA ILE A 249 5.35 0.69 17.28
C ILE A 249 5.35 2.07 17.98
N ASN A 250 6.21 2.25 18.99
CA ASN A 250 6.35 3.53 19.68
C ASN A 250 6.81 4.63 18.72
N LEU A 251 7.88 4.39 17.95
CA LEU A 251 8.40 5.36 16.98
C LEU A 251 7.38 5.71 15.90
N LEU A 252 6.65 4.71 15.37
CA LEU A 252 5.59 4.95 14.40
C LEU A 252 4.47 5.81 15.01
N ARG A 253 3.97 5.46 16.20
CA ARG A 253 2.89 6.24 16.84
C ARG A 253 3.30 7.67 17.19
N GLU A 254 4.55 7.89 17.59
CA GLU A 254 5.08 9.23 17.89
C GLU A 254 5.10 10.15 16.67
N ASN A 255 5.17 9.59 15.45
CA ASN A 255 5.39 10.35 14.23
C ASN A 255 4.24 10.25 13.21
N ILE A 256 3.38 9.22 13.28
CA ILE A 256 2.20 9.08 12.43
C ILE A 256 1.07 10.00 12.94
N PRO A 257 0.30 10.65 12.05
CA PRO A 257 -0.86 11.41 12.49
C PRO A 257 -1.87 10.55 13.27
N GLU A 258 -2.38 11.07 14.39
CA GLU A 258 -3.21 10.34 15.34
C GLU A 258 -4.49 9.74 14.74
N GLN A 259 -4.99 10.33 13.64
CA GLN A 259 -6.14 9.85 12.91
C GLN A 259 -5.87 8.59 12.07
N LYS A 260 -4.60 8.24 11.80
CA LYS A 260 -4.20 7.05 11.04
C LYS A 260 -4.07 5.84 11.96
N LEU A 261 -4.21 4.66 11.38
CA LEU A 261 -4.21 3.39 12.10
C LEU A 261 -2.82 2.74 12.15
N ILE A 262 -2.54 2.03 13.24
CA ILE A 262 -1.46 1.06 13.34
C ILE A 262 -2.08 -0.32 13.52
N SER A 263 -1.82 -1.19 12.56
CA SER A 263 -2.10 -2.62 12.62
C SER A 263 -0.81 -3.39 12.91
N ILE A 264 -0.94 -4.51 13.61
CA ILE A 264 0.12 -5.50 13.74
C ILE A 264 -0.37 -6.86 13.29
N SER A 265 0.50 -7.62 12.64
CA SER A 265 0.20 -8.91 12.05
C SER A 265 1.24 -9.93 12.45
N GLY A 266 0.81 -11.18 12.69
CA GLY A 266 1.71 -12.22 13.18
C GLY A 266 1.00 -13.56 13.44
N SER A 267 1.81 -14.57 13.75
CA SER A 267 1.39 -15.99 13.77
C SER A 267 0.33 -16.35 14.83
N SER A 268 -0.38 -17.43 14.52
CA SER A 268 -1.64 -17.94 15.08
C SER A 268 -1.75 -18.04 16.60
N ASN A 269 -0.67 -18.41 17.28
CA ASN A 269 -0.70 -18.71 18.72
C ASN A 269 -0.32 -17.52 19.60
N ALA A 270 0.02 -16.36 19.04
CA ALA A 270 0.67 -15.23 19.69
C ALA A 270 -0.06 -14.59 20.91
N ALA A 271 -1.29 -14.98 21.22
CA ALA A 271 -2.01 -14.53 22.44
C ALA A 271 -2.36 -15.65 23.44
N LEU A 272 -1.92 -16.89 23.23
CA LEU A 272 -2.05 -17.93 24.26
C LEU A 272 -0.89 -17.79 25.25
N SER A 273 -1.16 -17.83 26.56
CA SER A 273 -0.07 -17.75 27.55
C SER A 273 0.90 -18.92 27.39
N CYS A 274 2.21 -18.64 27.42
CA CYS A 274 3.24 -19.66 27.34
C CYS A 274 3.07 -20.72 28.44
N VAL A 275 2.95 -21.99 28.04
CA VAL A 275 2.97 -23.13 28.96
C VAL A 275 4.38 -23.70 29.14
N SER A 276 5.15 -23.73 28.06
CA SER A 276 6.48 -24.36 28.00
C SER A 276 7.64 -23.46 28.48
N GLY A 277 7.38 -22.19 28.84
CA GLY A 277 8.41 -21.19 29.12
C GLY A 277 8.57 -20.79 30.59
N VAL A 278 9.82 -20.59 31.03
CA VAL A 278 10.16 -19.91 32.29
C VAL A 278 10.00 -18.39 32.15
N ALA A 279 10.03 -17.87 30.93
CA ALA A 279 9.99 -16.45 30.63
C ALA A 279 8.64 -15.83 31.00
N SER A 280 8.64 -14.88 31.94
CA SER A 280 7.43 -14.23 32.45
C SER A 280 6.79 -13.26 31.45
N PHE A 281 7.53 -12.76 30.46
CA PHE A 281 7.02 -11.74 29.52
C PHE A 281 5.91 -12.26 28.60
N CYS A 282 5.79 -13.58 28.43
CA CYS A 282 4.76 -14.23 27.63
C CYS A 282 3.67 -14.92 28.45
N LYS A 283 3.48 -14.49 29.70
CA LYS A 283 2.43 -14.98 30.58
C LYS A 283 1.50 -13.85 30.95
N ASP A 284 0.20 -14.14 30.95
CA ASP A 284 -0.82 -13.27 31.52
C ASP A 284 -1.73 -14.12 32.42
N GLU A 285 -1.53 -14.02 33.74
CA GLU A 285 -2.28 -14.81 34.72
C GLU A 285 -3.75 -14.39 34.83
N GLU A 286 -4.08 -13.18 34.37
CA GLU A 286 -5.46 -12.66 34.33
C GLU A 286 -6.22 -13.14 33.09
N SER A 287 -5.51 -13.61 32.07
CA SER A 287 -6.13 -14.17 30.86
C SER A 287 -6.93 -15.43 31.19
N PRO A 288 -8.13 -15.63 30.60
CA PRO A 288 -8.83 -16.91 30.64
C PRO A 288 -7.99 -18.05 30.04
N TYR A 289 -7.06 -17.71 29.15
CA TYR A 289 -6.07 -18.61 28.55
C TYR A 289 -4.71 -18.43 29.26
N ASN A 290 -4.70 -18.42 30.60
CA ASN A 290 -3.47 -18.38 31.39
C ASN A 290 -2.71 -19.72 31.39
N THR A 291 -1.47 -19.70 31.88
CA THR A 291 -0.59 -20.88 31.91
C THR A 291 -1.22 -22.05 32.66
N LYS A 292 -1.96 -21.79 33.75
CA LYS A 292 -2.62 -22.85 34.53
C LYS A 292 -3.70 -23.56 33.70
N PHE A 293 -4.66 -22.82 33.16
CA PHE A 293 -5.74 -23.37 32.34
C PHE A 293 -5.18 -24.15 31.14
N LEU A 294 -4.20 -23.57 30.44
CA LEU A 294 -3.60 -24.18 29.26
C LEU A 294 -2.83 -25.46 29.63
N SER A 295 -2.15 -25.51 30.79
CA SER A 295 -1.46 -26.72 31.26
C SER A 295 -2.43 -27.87 31.53
N GLU A 296 -3.61 -27.58 32.09
CA GLU A 296 -4.67 -28.57 32.34
C GLU A 296 -5.21 -29.18 31.02
N GLN A 297 -5.06 -28.48 29.89
CA GLN A 297 -5.48 -28.98 28.58
C GLN A 297 -4.62 -30.13 28.05
N MET A 298 -3.47 -30.43 28.65
CA MET A 298 -2.63 -31.54 28.23
C MET A 298 -3.39 -32.88 28.17
N GLU A 299 -4.31 -33.11 29.11
CA GLU A 299 -5.09 -34.34 29.21
C GLU A 299 -6.46 -34.25 28.51
N THR A 300 -7.07 -33.05 28.44
CA THR A 300 -8.45 -32.86 27.95
C THR A 300 -8.54 -32.32 26.53
N ASN A 301 -7.56 -31.52 26.10
CA ASN A 301 -7.49 -30.91 24.77
C ASN A 301 -6.01 -30.73 24.35
N GLY A 302 -5.36 -31.85 24.06
CA GLY A 302 -3.93 -31.88 23.75
C GLY A 302 -3.52 -31.01 22.55
N GLU A 303 -4.45 -30.71 21.64
CA GLU A 303 -4.19 -29.79 20.53
C GLU A 303 -4.10 -28.32 20.97
N LEU A 304 -4.95 -27.88 21.90
CA LEU A 304 -4.87 -26.55 22.48
C LEU A 304 -3.60 -26.39 23.31
N TYR A 305 -3.25 -27.42 24.11
CA TYR A 305 -1.98 -27.47 24.82
C TYR A 305 -0.78 -27.38 23.86
N ARG A 306 -0.81 -28.12 22.74
CA ARG A 306 0.24 -28.07 21.71
C ARG A 306 0.36 -26.68 21.10
N ALA A 307 -0.76 -26.05 20.73
CA ALA A 307 -0.77 -24.70 20.17
C ALA A 307 -0.16 -23.67 21.14
N ALA A 308 -0.50 -23.75 22.43
CA ALA A 308 0.06 -22.91 23.49
C ALA A 308 1.54 -23.20 23.82
N SER A 309 2.05 -24.37 23.44
CA SER A 309 3.44 -24.77 23.66
C SER A 309 4.37 -24.37 22.51
N MET A 310 3.81 -23.98 21.35
CA MET A 310 4.60 -23.53 20.19
C MET A 310 5.30 -22.19 20.48
N LEU A 311 6.51 -22.02 19.93
CA LEU A 311 7.43 -20.91 20.23
C LEU A 311 7.02 -19.54 19.67
N SER A 312 5.74 -19.38 19.34
CA SER A 312 5.19 -18.17 18.72
C SER A 312 4.09 -17.48 19.49
N ALA A 313 3.83 -17.95 20.71
CA ALA A 313 2.73 -17.52 21.55
C ALA A 313 2.98 -16.24 22.38
N GLY A 314 4.22 -15.79 22.52
CA GLY A 314 4.61 -14.86 23.57
C GLY A 314 4.85 -13.42 23.16
N THR A 315 5.16 -13.18 21.88
CA THR A 315 5.48 -11.83 21.40
C THR A 315 4.29 -10.87 21.54
N PHE A 316 3.06 -11.26 21.14
CA PHE A 316 1.92 -10.34 21.25
C PHE A 316 1.47 -10.10 22.69
N ILE A 317 1.61 -11.07 23.61
CA ILE A 317 1.29 -10.81 25.03
C ILE A 317 2.13 -9.65 25.57
N ASN A 318 3.45 -9.67 25.33
CA ASN A 318 4.33 -8.58 25.78
C ASN A 318 4.02 -7.26 25.06
N ILE A 319 3.75 -7.31 23.76
CA ILE A 319 3.36 -6.12 22.98
C ILE A 319 2.03 -5.54 23.49
N PHE A 320 1.00 -6.35 23.71
CA PHE A 320 -0.27 -5.87 24.24
C PHE A 320 -0.11 -5.32 25.65
N ASN A 321 0.69 -5.94 26.50
CA ASN A 321 0.92 -5.43 27.84
C ASN A 321 1.71 -4.11 27.86
N THR A 322 2.58 -3.87 26.85
CA THR A 322 3.49 -2.71 26.83
C THR A 322 3.07 -1.57 25.90
N ALA A 323 2.52 -1.87 24.72
CA ALA A 323 2.23 -0.94 23.63
C ALA A 323 0.74 -0.85 23.23
N LYS A 324 -0.17 -1.52 23.95
CA LYS A 324 -1.64 -1.52 23.77
C LYS A 324 -2.27 -0.25 23.22
N GLU A 325 -2.04 0.89 23.85
CA GLU A 325 -2.68 2.18 23.53
C GLU A 325 -2.30 2.73 22.16
N LYS A 326 -1.30 2.12 21.50
CA LYS A 326 -0.76 2.56 20.21
C LYS A 326 -1.25 1.70 19.04
N ILE A 327 -1.93 0.59 19.31
CA ILE A 327 -2.34 -0.42 18.33
C ILE A 327 -3.86 -0.32 18.14
N ASP A 328 -4.32 -0.19 16.90
CA ASP A 328 -5.74 -0.12 16.59
C ASP A 328 -6.31 -1.47 16.14
N LEU A 329 -5.49 -2.29 15.46
CA LEU A 329 -5.86 -3.54 14.82
C LEU A 329 -4.81 -4.62 15.11
N VAL A 330 -5.26 -5.86 15.24
CA VAL A 330 -4.39 -7.05 15.14
C VAL A 330 -4.93 -8.01 14.09
N PHE A 331 -4.06 -8.45 13.18
CA PHE A 331 -4.34 -9.53 12.24
C PHE A 331 -3.62 -10.81 12.69
N ILE A 332 -4.39 -11.85 12.97
CA ILE A 332 -3.89 -13.12 13.48
C ILE A 332 -3.76 -14.08 12.32
N GLN A 333 -2.54 -14.43 11.93
CA GLN A 333 -2.29 -15.37 10.84
C GLN A 333 -2.50 -16.82 11.30
N THR A 334 -3.66 -17.43 11.01
CA THR A 334 -4.00 -18.75 11.58
C THR A 334 -3.39 -19.95 10.84
N TYR A 335 -2.86 -19.73 9.64
CA TYR A 335 -2.50 -20.75 8.65
C TYR A 335 -1.15 -21.43 8.88
N ASN A 336 -0.42 -21.03 9.93
CA ASN A 336 0.85 -21.63 10.31
C ASN A 336 0.71 -22.75 11.36
N LEU A 337 -0.52 -22.98 11.85
CA LEU A 337 -0.83 -24.08 12.76
C LEU A 337 -1.41 -25.26 11.97
N GLU A 338 -0.70 -26.39 11.96
CA GLU A 338 -1.18 -27.64 11.38
C GLU A 338 -2.25 -28.27 12.29
N THR A 339 -3.50 -27.84 12.15
CA THR A 339 -4.69 -28.47 12.74
C THR A 339 -5.92 -28.21 11.88
N SER A 340 -6.84 -29.18 11.84
CA SER A 340 -8.16 -29.04 11.23
C SER A 340 -9.28 -28.90 12.26
N ASN A 341 -8.96 -28.89 13.55
CA ASN A 341 -9.94 -28.80 14.63
C ASN A 341 -10.49 -27.38 14.76
N PRO A 342 -11.75 -27.14 14.37
CA PRO A 342 -12.31 -25.79 14.29
C PRO A 342 -12.40 -25.09 15.66
N ASN A 343 -12.43 -25.86 16.76
CA ASN A 343 -12.44 -25.29 18.11
C ASN A 343 -11.15 -24.55 18.43
N ILE A 344 -10.00 -24.99 17.90
CA ILE A 344 -8.71 -24.32 18.13
C ILE A 344 -8.69 -22.92 17.49
N MET A 345 -9.29 -22.75 16.31
CA MET A 345 -9.43 -21.43 15.68
C MET A 345 -10.30 -20.50 16.53
N VAL A 346 -11.36 -21.03 17.13
CA VAL A 346 -12.21 -20.29 18.06
C VAL A 346 -11.43 -19.92 19.33
N ASP A 347 -10.66 -20.83 19.91
CA ASP A 347 -9.83 -20.55 21.09
C ASP A 347 -8.78 -19.45 20.81
N MET A 348 -8.17 -19.47 19.63
CA MET A 348 -7.26 -18.41 19.18
C MET A 348 -7.97 -17.05 19.07
N TYR A 349 -9.19 -17.01 18.54
CA TYR A 349 -9.98 -15.77 18.52
C TYR A 349 -10.32 -15.30 19.94
N LEU A 350 -10.82 -16.19 20.80
CA LEU A 350 -11.25 -15.83 22.15
C LEU A 350 -10.09 -15.36 23.04
N SER A 351 -8.89 -15.93 22.88
CA SER A 351 -7.69 -15.47 23.58
C SER A 351 -7.27 -14.06 23.15
N HIS A 352 -7.35 -13.72 21.86
CA HIS A 352 -7.09 -12.35 21.40
C HIS A 352 -8.22 -11.39 21.74
N LEU A 353 -9.48 -11.85 21.75
CA LEU A 353 -10.64 -11.07 22.17
C LEU A 353 -10.47 -10.56 23.61
N TYR A 354 -9.87 -11.36 24.50
CA TYR A 354 -9.53 -10.89 25.86
C TYR A 354 -8.70 -9.60 25.82
N PHE A 355 -7.61 -9.56 25.06
CA PHE A 355 -6.79 -8.37 24.88
C PHE A 355 -7.52 -7.26 24.12
N GLY A 356 -8.29 -7.62 23.09
CA GLY A 356 -9.10 -6.68 22.31
C GLY A 356 -10.15 -5.96 23.17
N LEU A 357 -10.75 -6.65 24.14
CA LEU A 357 -11.67 -6.06 25.12
C LEU A 357 -10.93 -5.18 26.14
N LYS A 358 -9.79 -5.66 26.64
CA LYS A 358 -8.99 -4.95 27.65
C LYS A 358 -8.44 -3.63 27.11
N TYR A 359 -8.11 -3.58 25.82
CA TYR A 359 -7.32 -2.51 25.22
C TYR A 359 -7.98 -1.84 23.99
N ASP A 360 -9.23 -2.16 23.68
CA ASP A 360 -10.00 -1.66 22.51
C ASP A 360 -9.38 -1.94 21.12
N ILE A 361 -8.49 -2.93 21.03
CA ILE A 361 -7.85 -3.37 19.78
C ILE A 361 -8.83 -4.22 18.98
N THR A 362 -9.11 -3.88 17.72
CA THR A 362 -9.97 -4.70 16.83
C THR A 362 -9.23 -5.95 16.37
N VAL A 363 -9.87 -7.12 16.50
CA VAL A 363 -9.25 -8.42 16.20
C VAL A 363 -9.71 -8.94 14.84
N ILE A 364 -8.76 -9.25 13.96
CA ILE A 364 -9.00 -9.83 12.64
C ILE A 364 -8.39 -11.23 12.58
N LEU A 365 -9.21 -12.26 12.43
CA LEU A 365 -8.77 -13.65 12.35
C LEU A 365 -8.49 -14.05 10.90
N GLY A 366 -7.23 -14.29 10.57
CA GLY A 366 -6.73 -14.42 9.20
C GLY A 366 -6.66 -15.85 8.67
N PHE A 367 -7.30 -16.09 7.53
CA PHE A 367 -7.18 -17.32 6.73
C PHE A 367 -6.10 -17.18 5.64
N SER A 368 -5.62 -18.29 5.08
CA SER A 368 -4.79 -18.25 3.86
C SER A 368 -5.31 -19.15 2.75
N LEU A 369 -5.29 -18.60 1.52
CA LEU A 369 -5.66 -19.29 0.28
C LEU A 369 -4.48 -20.07 -0.34
N GLU A 370 -3.25 -19.59 -0.14
CA GLU A 370 -2.03 -20.18 -0.72
C GLU A 370 -1.44 -21.25 0.20
N HIS A 371 -1.44 -20.99 1.50
CA HIS A 371 -0.62 -21.71 2.47
C HIS A 371 -1.46 -22.56 3.42
N ASN A 372 -2.42 -23.32 2.90
CA ASN A 372 -3.07 -24.32 3.73
C ASN A 372 -2.19 -25.59 3.85
N ARG A 373 -1.08 -25.49 4.58
CA ARG A 373 -0.15 -26.59 4.90
C ARG A 373 -0.76 -27.59 5.92
N GLY A 374 -2.04 -27.93 5.79
CA GLY A 374 -2.76 -28.79 6.73
C GLY A 374 -3.41 -28.06 7.92
N GLY A 375 -3.68 -26.77 7.77
CA GLY A 375 -4.35 -25.91 8.76
C GLY A 375 -5.83 -25.66 8.46
N PHE A 376 -6.31 -24.49 8.89
CA PHE A 376 -7.69 -24.04 8.72
C PHE A 376 -8.01 -23.72 7.26
N SER A 377 -8.72 -24.63 6.59
CA SER A 377 -9.12 -24.44 5.19
C SER A 377 -10.16 -23.34 5.05
N PRO A 378 -9.92 -22.33 4.20
CA PRO A 378 -10.93 -21.34 3.88
C PRO A 378 -11.97 -21.85 2.86
N GLU A 379 -11.93 -23.13 2.48
CA GLU A 379 -13.01 -23.82 1.73
C GLU A 379 -13.97 -24.57 2.67
N ASN A 380 -13.65 -24.69 3.96
CA ASN A 380 -14.50 -25.41 4.91
C ASN A 380 -15.66 -24.52 5.38
N GLU A 381 -16.82 -24.63 4.73
CA GLU A 381 -18.00 -23.81 5.01
C GLU A 381 -18.49 -23.91 6.46
N GLU A 382 -18.43 -25.08 7.10
CA GLU A 382 -18.83 -25.22 8.50
C GLU A 382 -17.85 -24.51 9.45
N LEU A 383 -16.56 -24.50 9.14
CA LEU A 383 -15.58 -23.69 9.87
C LEU A 383 -15.85 -22.19 9.67
N LEU A 384 -16.04 -21.73 8.42
CA LEU A 384 -16.33 -20.32 8.14
C LEU A 384 -17.60 -19.85 8.86
N LYS A 385 -18.65 -20.68 8.86
CA LYS A 385 -19.90 -20.44 9.59
C LYS A 385 -19.69 -20.39 11.10
N LEU A 386 -18.94 -21.34 11.67
CA LEU A 386 -18.63 -21.35 13.10
C LEU A 386 -17.90 -20.07 13.50
N VAL A 387 -16.84 -19.71 12.78
CA VAL A 387 -16.01 -18.52 13.06
C VAL A 387 -16.83 -17.25 12.88
N GLY A 388 -17.50 -17.08 11.73
CA GLY A 388 -18.31 -15.91 11.44
C GLY A 388 -19.42 -15.68 12.47
N LYS A 389 -20.15 -16.74 12.84
CA LYS A 389 -21.19 -16.67 13.88
C LYS A 389 -20.61 -16.34 15.25
N THR A 390 -19.49 -16.97 15.63
CA THR A 390 -18.84 -16.70 16.93
C THR A 390 -18.41 -15.25 17.04
N ILE A 391 -17.75 -14.70 16.00
CA ILE A 391 -17.32 -13.30 15.98
C ILE A 391 -18.54 -12.36 15.99
N HIS A 392 -19.58 -12.66 15.21
CA HIS A 392 -20.83 -11.89 15.23
C HIS A 392 -21.44 -11.78 16.64
N GLU A 393 -21.59 -12.91 17.33
CA GLU A 393 -22.13 -12.95 18.70
C GLU A 393 -21.25 -12.18 19.70
N LYS A 394 -19.92 -12.26 19.56
CA LYS A 394 -18.99 -11.51 20.40
C LYS A 394 -19.01 -10.01 20.10
N ASN A 395 -19.15 -9.61 18.84
CA ASN A 395 -19.36 -8.22 18.45
C ASN A 395 -20.65 -7.65 19.07
N HIS A 396 -21.73 -8.42 19.06
CA HIS A 396 -23.02 -7.98 19.55
C HIS A 396 -23.07 -7.84 21.07
N SER A 397 -22.45 -8.79 21.76
CA SER A 397 -22.36 -8.80 23.23
C SER A 397 -21.38 -7.77 23.80
N ASN A 398 -20.40 -7.31 23.01
CA ASN A 398 -19.33 -6.42 23.50
C ASN A 398 -19.23 -5.06 22.77
N ASN A 399 -20.16 -4.72 21.87
CA ASN A 399 -20.13 -3.51 21.04
C ASN A 399 -18.84 -3.36 20.20
N ARG A 400 -18.48 -4.43 19.47
CA ARG A 400 -17.22 -4.51 18.70
C ARG A 400 -17.44 -4.69 17.20
N ALA A 401 -16.33 -4.66 16.46
CA ALA A 401 -16.26 -4.86 15.02
C ALA A 401 -15.13 -5.82 14.63
N ASP A 402 -14.87 -6.83 15.46
CA ASP A 402 -13.91 -7.88 15.13
C ASP A 402 -14.35 -8.60 13.85
N GLY A 403 -13.40 -9.27 13.21
CA GLY A 403 -13.58 -9.70 11.84
C GLY A 403 -12.70 -10.87 11.42
N VAL A 404 -12.75 -11.16 10.13
CA VAL A 404 -11.88 -12.14 9.49
C VAL A 404 -11.05 -11.50 8.40
N GLY A 405 -9.91 -12.12 8.11
CA GLY A 405 -8.97 -11.66 7.11
C GLY A 405 -8.56 -12.76 6.14
N VAL A 406 -7.98 -12.39 5.00
CA VAL A 406 -7.48 -13.37 4.03
C VAL A 406 -6.12 -12.98 3.42
N TRP A 407 -5.16 -13.90 3.50
CA TRP A 407 -3.90 -13.91 2.74
C TRP A 407 -3.99 -14.91 1.58
N HIS A 408 -4.13 -14.52 0.33
CA HIS A 408 -4.20 -13.16 -0.23
C HIS A 408 -5.42 -13.03 -1.17
N LEU A 409 -5.86 -11.82 -1.50
CA LEU A 409 -7.10 -11.60 -2.25
C LEU A 409 -7.07 -12.10 -3.71
N PHE A 410 -5.91 -12.06 -4.35
CA PHE A 410 -5.74 -12.46 -5.75
C PHE A 410 -4.49 -13.32 -5.90
N MET A 411 -4.66 -14.53 -6.45
CA MET A 411 -3.57 -15.41 -6.84
C MET A 411 -3.06 -15.04 -8.24
N LYS A 412 -1.76 -14.73 -8.37
CA LYS A 412 -1.12 -14.43 -9.67
C LYS A 412 -1.13 -15.64 -10.60
N GLU A 413 -1.02 -16.85 -10.05
CA GLU A 413 -1.07 -18.12 -10.76
C GLU A 413 -2.07 -19.05 -10.05
N GLN A 414 -3.04 -19.60 -10.80
CA GLN A 414 -3.91 -20.63 -10.25
C GLN A 414 -3.07 -21.86 -9.92
N LEU A 415 -3.19 -22.38 -8.69
CA LEU A 415 -2.59 -23.67 -8.35
C LEU A 415 -3.08 -24.75 -9.34
N PRO A 416 -2.24 -25.74 -9.69
CA PRO A 416 -2.56 -26.75 -10.71
C PRO A 416 -3.84 -27.57 -10.45
N THR A 417 -4.41 -27.48 -9.24
CA THR A 417 -5.51 -28.34 -8.76
C THR A 417 -6.84 -27.62 -8.56
N GLY A 418 -6.97 -26.32 -8.85
CA GLY A 418 -8.29 -25.67 -8.82
C GLY A 418 -8.23 -24.18 -8.57
N SER A 419 -9.16 -23.44 -9.20
CA SER A 419 -9.42 -22.04 -8.89
C SER A 419 -10.02 -21.95 -7.49
N TYR A 420 -9.26 -21.45 -6.53
CA TYR A 420 -9.81 -21.13 -5.21
C TYR A 420 -10.94 -20.09 -5.37
N ASN A 421 -12.09 -20.36 -4.75
CA ASN A 421 -13.27 -19.50 -4.88
C ASN A 421 -13.34 -18.47 -3.76
N ILE A 422 -12.62 -17.35 -3.95
CA ILE A 422 -12.64 -16.21 -3.02
C ILE A 422 -14.06 -15.67 -2.78
N GLU A 423 -14.93 -15.71 -3.80
CA GLU A 423 -16.30 -15.24 -3.66
C GLU A 423 -17.11 -16.15 -2.72
N ASN A 424 -16.91 -17.47 -2.76
CA ASN A 424 -17.57 -18.39 -1.82
C ASN A 424 -17.12 -18.15 -0.37
N PHE A 425 -15.82 -17.88 -0.16
CA PHE A 425 -15.30 -17.50 1.15
C PHE A 425 -15.96 -16.22 1.66
N LEU A 426 -15.93 -15.16 0.85
CA LEU A 426 -16.45 -13.85 1.23
C LEU A 426 -17.95 -13.87 1.48
N THR A 427 -18.73 -14.52 0.61
CA THR A 427 -20.19 -14.62 0.75
C THR A 427 -20.59 -15.46 1.96
N THR A 428 -19.94 -16.60 2.19
CA THR A 428 -20.19 -17.44 3.36
C THR A 428 -19.85 -16.72 4.67
N ILE A 429 -18.66 -16.08 4.73
CA ILE A 429 -18.27 -15.27 5.88
C ILE A 429 -19.27 -14.13 6.09
N TRP A 430 -19.58 -13.35 5.07
CA TRP A 430 -20.46 -12.19 5.19
C TRP A 430 -21.82 -12.58 5.75
N LYS A 431 -22.41 -13.66 5.22
CA LYS A 431 -23.70 -14.20 5.68
C LYS A 431 -23.72 -14.53 7.17
N HIS A 432 -22.60 -14.96 7.74
CA HIS A 432 -22.54 -15.40 9.14
C HIS A 432 -21.96 -14.34 10.09
N LEU A 433 -21.09 -13.47 9.59
CA LEU A 433 -20.49 -12.36 10.32
C LEU A 433 -21.45 -11.16 10.40
N ASN A 434 -22.19 -10.90 9.32
CA ASN A 434 -23.07 -9.76 9.12
C ASN A 434 -24.48 -10.20 8.61
N PRO A 435 -25.18 -11.13 9.29
CA PRO A 435 -26.41 -11.75 8.79
C PRO A 435 -27.58 -10.78 8.52
N GLU A 436 -27.58 -9.62 9.18
CA GLU A 436 -28.65 -8.62 9.09
C GLU A 436 -28.33 -7.49 8.09
N ILE A 437 -27.16 -7.56 7.43
CA ILE A 437 -26.65 -6.50 6.57
C ILE A 437 -26.53 -7.05 5.15
N GLU A 438 -27.22 -6.41 4.22
CA GLU A 438 -27.07 -6.71 2.80
C GLU A 438 -25.61 -6.49 2.36
N PRO A 439 -25.04 -7.38 1.53
CA PRO A 439 -23.71 -7.17 0.98
C PRO A 439 -23.58 -5.79 0.32
N PRO A 440 -22.51 -5.03 0.63
CA PRO A 440 -22.28 -3.73 0.02
C PRO A 440 -22.10 -3.86 -1.49
N LYS A 441 -22.30 -2.74 -2.17
CA LYS A 441 -22.06 -2.61 -3.60
C LYS A 441 -21.16 -1.41 -3.82
N ASP A 442 -20.24 -1.54 -4.78
CA ASP A 442 -19.43 -0.41 -5.20
C ASP A 442 -20.32 0.70 -5.75
N VAL A 443 -19.94 1.94 -5.46
CA VAL A 443 -20.54 3.09 -6.13
C VAL A 443 -20.15 3.01 -7.60
N ALA A 444 -21.15 2.83 -8.47
CA ALA A 444 -20.92 2.80 -9.90
C ALA A 444 -20.41 4.18 -10.35
N ILE A 445 -19.19 4.19 -10.89
CA ILE A 445 -18.59 5.39 -11.46
C ILE A 445 -18.50 5.15 -12.96
N THR A 446 -19.36 5.81 -13.71
CA THR A 446 -19.23 5.89 -15.15
C THR A 446 -18.23 7.01 -15.45
N GLU A 447 -17.19 6.72 -16.23
CA GLU A 447 -16.33 7.76 -16.79
C GLU A 447 -17.19 8.69 -17.65
N ASP A 448 -17.21 9.96 -17.28
CA ASP A 448 -17.87 11.02 -18.02
C ASP A 448 -16.79 12.05 -18.41
N PRO A 449 -16.45 12.18 -19.70
CA PRO A 449 -15.48 13.18 -20.17
C PRO A 449 -15.93 14.63 -19.92
N GLU A 450 -17.17 14.85 -19.48
CA GLU A 450 -17.66 16.14 -19.00
C GLU A 450 -17.53 16.33 -17.49
N ASP A 451 -17.25 15.29 -16.70
CA ASP A 451 -17.04 15.38 -15.26
C ASP A 451 -15.59 15.02 -14.90
N CYS A 452 -14.80 16.05 -14.61
CA CYS A 452 -13.40 15.91 -14.20
C CYS A 452 -13.17 15.13 -12.91
N SER A 453 -14.20 14.88 -12.10
CA SER A 453 -14.11 14.00 -10.94
C SER A 453 -14.13 12.52 -11.33
N THR A 454 -14.54 12.18 -12.56
CA THR A 454 -14.74 10.81 -13.05
C THR A 454 -13.59 10.22 -13.83
N ILE A 455 -12.61 11.03 -14.21
CA ILE A 455 -11.48 10.60 -15.02
C ILE A 455 -10.21 10.45 -14.17
N ASP A 456 -9.51 9.33 -14.33
CA ASP A 456 -8.25 9.02 -13.64
C ASP A 456 -7.14 10.01 -14.00
N GLU A 457 -6.25 10.35 -13.06
CA GLU A 457 -5.13 11.26 -13.33
C GLU A 457 -4.03 10.56 -14.14
N TYR A 458 -3.57 11.14 -15.25
CA TYR A 458 -2.39 10.69 -15.97
C TYR A 458 -1.17 10.91 -15.11
N VAL A 459 -0.35 9.86 -15.02
CA VAL A 459 0.94 9.94 -14.36
C VAL A 459 2.05 9.67 -15.39
N PRO A 460 3.05 10.57 -15.50
CA PRO A 460 4.16 10.38 -16.41
C PRO A 460 4.84 9.02 -16.25
N GLY A 461 5.12 8.35 -17.37
CA GLY A 461 5.78 7.05 -17.42
C GLY A 461 4.85 5.84 -17.48
N ILE A 462 3.52 6.00 -17.33
CA ILE A 462 2.56 4.93 -17.58
C ILE A 462 2.43 4.69 -19.09
N ILE A 463 2.59 3.44 -19.51
CA ILE A 463 2.26 2.99 -20.86
C ILE A 463 0.76 2.70 -20.91
N ILE A 464 0.02 3.53 -21.64
CA ILE A 464 -1.37 3.32 -22.03
C ILE A 464 -1.41 2.45 -23.28
N PRO A 465 -1.83 1.19 -23.20
CA PRO A 465 -1.78 0.26 -24.33
C PRO A 465 -2.87 0.52 -25.38
N THR A 466 -3.82 1.42 -25.11
CA THR A 466 -5.04 1.59 -25.91
C THR A 466 -5.28 3.06 -26.27
N ILE A 467 -5.62 3.30 -27.54
CA ILE A 467 -6.06 4.61 -28.05
C ILE A 467 -7.51 4.85 -27.63
N GLY A 468 -7.87 6.10 -27.35
CA GLY A 468 -9.22 6.53 -27.03
C GLY A 468 -9.56 6.55 -25.55
N ILE A 469 -8.57 6.34 -24.67
CA ILE A 469 -8.74 6.34 -23.21
C ILE A 469 -8.61 7.76 -22.67
N TYR A 470 -9.45 8.10 -21.68
CA TYR A 470 -9.45 9.40 -21.04
C TYR A 470 -8.51 9.40 -19.82
N TYR A 471 -7.73 10.47 -19.68
CA TYR A 471 -6.98 10.76 -18.47
C TYR A 471 -7.03 12.24 -18.14
N LYS A 472 -7.10 12.56 -16.85
CA LYS A 472 -6.95 13.91 -16.33
C LYS A 472 -5.47 14.22 -16.16
N HIS A 473 -4.95 15.28 -16.75
CA HIS A 473 -3.58 15.70 -16.55
C HIS A 473 -3.54 17.22 -16.46
N ASN A 474 -2.89 17.75 -15.42
CA ASN A 474 -2.73 19.19 -15.22
C ASN A 474 -4.07 19.96 -15.32
N ASP A 475 -5.09 19.46 -14.62
CA ASP A 475 -6.46 19.99 -14.64
C ASP A 475 -7.10 20.09 -16.04
N ALA A 476 -6.83 19.13 -16.92
CA ALA A 476 -7.57 18.94 -18.15
C ALA A 476 -7.80 17.44 -18.42
N ILE A 477 -8.91 17.09 -19.06
CA ILE A 477 -9.18 15.75 -19.58
C ILE A 477 -8.58 15.66 -20.98
N TRP A 478 -7.80 14.60 -21.18
CA TRP A 478 -7.12 14.24 -22.40
C TRP A 478 -7.64 12.90 -22.90
N LYS A 479 -7.70 12.74 -24.21
CA LYS A 479 -7.99 11.46 -24.86
C LYS A 479 -6.77 10.99 -25.62
N THR A 480 -6.32 9.75 -25.40
CA THR A 480 -5.21 9.20 -26.18
C THR A 480 -5.59 9.07 -27.65
N ARG A 481 -4.76 9.58 -28.56
CA ARG A 481 -5.00 9.56 -30.02
C ARG A 481 -4.08 8.60 -30.76
N SER A 482 -2.78 8.60 -30.43
CA SER A 482 -1.81 7.68 -31.05
C SER A 482 -0.65 7.38 -30.10
N TYR A 483 0.06 6.30 -30.40
CA TYR A 483 1.27 5.88 -29.67
C TYR A 483 2.47 5.95 -30.62
N SER A 484 3.42 6.87 -30.36
CA SER A 484 4.64 6.99 -31.15
C SER A 484 5.82 6.33 -30.45
N ILE A 485 6.39 5.33 -31.13
CA ILE A 485 7.59 4.56 -30.73
C ILE A 485 8.88 5.10 -31.38
N GLN A 486 8.81 6.19 -32.15
CA GLN A 486 9.90 6.60 -33.04
C GLN A 486 11.02 7.44 -32.37
N ALA A 487 10.89 7.80 -31.09
CA ALA A 487 11.94 8.50 -30.35
C ALA A 487 12.71 7.52 -29.43
N PRO A 488 14.05 7.45 -29.47
CA PRO A 488 14.81 6.62 -28.54
C PRO A 488 14.59 7.10 -27.10
N GLY A 489 14.00 6.25 -26.26
CA GLY A 489 13.95 6.45 -24.80
C GLY A 489 12.76 7.27 -24.25
N ILE A 490 11.85 7.77 -25.07
CA ILE A 490 10.65 8.48 -24.59
C ILE A 490 9.43 8.00 -25.38
N ASN A 491 8.65 7.10 -24.80
CA ASN A 491 7.33 6.74 -25.31
C ASN A 491 6.46 8.01 -25.28
N ARG A 492 5.96 8.49 -26.43
CA ARG A 492 5.10 9.67 -26.50
C ARG A 492 3.71 9.29 -26.99
N TYR A 493 2.72 9.53 -26.13
CA TYR A 493 1.32 9.57 -26.53
C TYR A 493 1.04 10.90 -27.22
N GLU A 494 0.33 10.85 -28.34
CA GLU A 494 -0.40 12.02 -28.86
C GLU A 494 -1.76 12.07 -28.17
N TRP A 495 -2.18 13.26 -27.76
CA TRP A 495 -3.37 13.47 -26.93
C TRP A 495 -4.29 14.53 -27.51
N ASP A 496 -5.58 14.24 -27.59
CA ASP A 496 -6.58 15.25 -27.89
C ASP A 496 -7.06 15.89 -26.57
N LEU A 497 -6.98 17.22 -26.48
CA LEU A 497 -7.62 17.96 -25.38
C LEU A 497 -9.14 17.78 -25.50
N VAL A 498 -9.77 17.27 -24.45
CA VAL A 498 -11.22 17.07 -24.38
C VAL A 498 -11.86 18.23 -23.64
N LYS A 499 -11.40 18.49 -22.41
CA LYS A 499 -12.01 19.47 -21.50
C LYS A 499 -10.97 20.03 -20.54
N VAL A 500 -11.13 21.28 -20.13
CA VAL A 500 -10.37 21.87 -19.02
C VAL A 500 -11.18 21.73 -17.73
N CYS A 501 -10.54 21.23 -16.67
CA CYS A 501 -11.14 20.97 -15.36
C CYS A 501 -11.03 22.15 -14.39
N TYR A 502 -10.17 23.12 -14.68
CA TYR A 502 -10.06 24.32 -13.88
C TYR A 502 -10.96 25.43 -14.45
N GLU A 503 -12.20 25.45 -13.97
CA GLU A 503 -13.25 26.34 -14.50
C GLU A 503 -13.04 27.82 -14.20
N LYS A 504 -12.06 28.19 -13.35
CA LYS A 504 -11.84 29.59 -12.95
C LYS A 504 -10.99 30.40 -13.93
N THR A 505 -9.99 29.80 -14.60
CA THR A 505 -9.06 30.56 -15.45
C THR A 505 -9.67 30.89 -16.81
N CYS A 506 -9.70 32.17 -17.17
CA CYS A 506 -10.31 32.67 -18.40
C CYS A 506 -11.75 32.15 -18.61
N ASN A 507 -12.54 32.08 -17.52
CA ASN A 507 -13.91 31.52 -17.51
C ASN A 507 -13.98 30.08 -18.03
N GLY A 508 -13.00 29.24 -17.67
CA GLY A 508 -12.93 27.83 -18.05
C GLY A 508 -12.50 27.58 -19.49
N LYS A 509 -12.02 28.62 -20.20
CA LYS A 509 -11.61 28.53 -21.61
C LYS A 509 -10.12 28.32 -21.82
N ALA A 510 -9.30 28.50 -20.78
CA ALA A 510 -7.85 28.41 -20.90
C ALA A 510 -7.28 27.17 -20.24
N THR A 511 -6.28 26.58 -20.88
CA THR A 511 -5.53 25.41 -20.38
C THR A 511 -4.05 25.72 -20.29
N HIS A 512 -3.22 24.91 -19.61
CA HIS A 512 -1.77 25.05 -19.72
C HIS A 512 -1.32 24.79 -21.18
N TYR A 513 -0.18 25.33 -21.60
CA TYR A 513 0.40 24.93 -22.88
C TYR A 513 0.99 23.50 -22.81
N TYR A 514 0.73 22.71 -23.84
CA TYR A 514 1.22 21.35 -24.04
C TYR A 514 1.66 21.21 -25.49
N ASN A 515 2.65 20.36 -25.73
CA ASN A 515 3.10 20.08 -27.10
C ASN A 515 2.14 19.09 -27.77
N THR A 516 0.95 19.56 -28.16
CA THR A 516 -0.12 18.76 -28.78
C THR A 516 -0.96 19.58 -29.77
N ASP A 517 -1.85 18.90 -30.50
CA ASP A 517 -2.80 19.50 -31.44
C ASP A 517 -3.88 20.29 -30.70
N TYR A 518 -3.92 21.59 -30.97
CA TYR A 518 -4.95 22.48 -30.46
C TYR A 518 -5.91 22.88 -31.58
N LYS A 519 -7.18 23.06 -31.23
CA LYS A 519 -8.13 23.73 -32.12
C LYS A 519 -7.78 25.21 -32.21
N GLU A 520 -7.90 25.76 -33.42
CA GLU A 520 -7.87 27.21 -33.62
C GLU A 520 -8.89 27.91 -32.69
N GLY A 521 -8.46 29.02 -32.09
CA GLY A 521 -9.23 29.75 -31.09
C GLY A 521 -9.13 29.23 -29.65
N SER A 522 -8.34 28.17 -29.39
CA SER A 522 -8.07 27.72 -28.02
C SER A 522 -7.20 28.72 -27.27
N ILE A 523 -7.42 28.87 -25.96
CA ILE A 523 -6.59 29.71 -25.08
C ILE A 523 -5.65 28.81 -24.28
N ILE A 524 -4.35 29.12 -24.30
CA ILE A 524 -3.30 28.44 -23.55
C ILE A 524 -2.63 29.40 -22.56
N ILE A 525 -2.15 28.89 -21.44
CA ILE A 525 -1.31 29.61 -20.48
C ILE A 525 0.12 29.10 -20.66
N TRP A 526 1.03 30.00 -21.02
CA TRP A 526 2.45 29.72 -21.16
C TRP A 526 3.27 30.74 -20.38
N LYS A 527 4.20 30.29 -19.53
CA LYS A 527 5.00 31.18 -18.66
C LYS A 527 4.18 32.17 -17.83
N GLY A 528 2.97 31.74 -17.44
CA GLY A 528 2.03 32.53 -16.65
C GLY A 528 1.21 33.54 -17.45
N GLU A 529 1.32 33.53 -18.79
CA GLU A 529 0.67 34.48 -19.68
C GLU A 529 -0.33 33.76 -20.61
N PRO A 530 -1.50 34.36 -20.90
CA PRO A 530 -2.51 33.76 -21.79
C PRO A 530 -2.23 34.06 -23.27
N TYR A 531 -2.42 33.07 -24.12
CA TYR A 531 -2.28 33.17 -25.57
C TYR A 531 -3.46 32.49 -26.28
N LEU A 532 -4.02 33.15 -27.29
CA LEU A 532 -4.99 32.60 -28.22
C LEU A 532 -4.29 31.98 -29.43
N ILE A 533 -4.67 30.76 -29.79
CA ILE A 533 -4.09 30.04 -30.94
C ILE A 533 -4.77 30.50 -32.23
N LYS A 534 -3.99 31.05 -33.18
CA LYS A 534 -4.47 31.45 -34.52
C LYS A 534 -4.48 30.28 -35.51
N TRP A 535 -3.48 29.43 -35.45
CA TRP A 535 -3.41 28.15 -36.16
C TRP A 535 -2.47 27.24 -35.40
N TRP A 536 -2.59 25.94 -35.57
CA TRP A 536 -1.69 25.03 -34.89
C TRP A 536 -0.30 25.02 -35.53
N GLN A 537 0.74 25.11 -34.70
CA GLN A 537 2.15 24.95 -35.07
C GLN A 537 2.85 24.18 -33.94
N GLN A 538 3.79 23.29 -34.28
CA GLN A 538 4.59 22.60 -33.26
C GLN A 538 5.43 23.60 -32.46
N GLY A 539 5.28 23.58 -31.13
CA GLY A 539 6.08 24.36 -30.20
C GLY A 539 5.32 25.45 -29.44
N PRO A 540 5.83 25.88 -28.27
CA PRO A 540 5.20 26.89 -27.41
C PRO A 540 5.14 28.26 -28.10
N PRO A 541 4.41 29.24 -27.54
CA PRO A 541 4.40 30.62 -28.04
C PRO A 541 5.74 31.33 -27.78
N GLU A 542 6.80 30.85 -28.45
CA GLU A 542 8.19 31.31 -28.37
C GLU A 542 8.86 31.20 -29.74
N GLY A 543 9.89 32.01 -29.96
CA GLY A 543 10.66 31.99 -31.20
C GLY A 543 9.78 32.07 -32.45
N ASP A 544 10.08 31.24 -33.44
CA ASP A 544 9.36 31.19 -34.72
C ASP A 544 7.92 30.69 -34.59
N ALA A 545 7.58 30.01 -33.47
CA ALA A 545 6.23 29.55 -33.22
C ALA A 545 5.31 30.66 -32.72
N LEU A 546 5.85 31.78 -32.20
CA LEU A 546 5.06 32.90 -31.67
C LEU A 546 4.07 33.49 -32.71
N GLU A 547 4.38 33.40 -34.01
CA GLU A 547 3.49 33.86 -35.08
C GLU A 547 2.16 33.11 -35.13
N ALA A 548 2.09 31.89 -34.61
CA ALA A 548 0.87 31.11 -34.50
C ALA A 548 -0.04 31.53 -33.33
N TYR A 549 0.40 32.48 -32.50
CA TYR A 549 -0.29 32.87 -31.27
C TYR A 549 -0.57 34.37 -31.19
N THR A 550 -1.64 34.73 -30.49
CA THR A 550 -1.98 36.11 -30.11
C THR A 550 -1.96 36.19 -28.60
N LYS A 551 -1.04 36.96 -28.03
CA LYS A 551 -1.01 37.19 -26.58
C LYS A 551 -2.29 37.94 -26.16
N LEU A 552 -2.98 37.44 -25.15
CA LEU A 552 -4.16 38.07 -24.56
C LEU A 552 -3.76 38.95 -23.37
N ASP A 553 -4.58 39.95 -23.07
CA ASP A 553 -4.40 40.74 -21.85
C ASP A 553 -4.78 39.87 -20.63
N ALA A 554 -3.95 39.89 -19.58
CA ALA A 554 -4.22 39.16 -18.35
C ALA A 554 -5.58 39.52 -17.73
N SER A 555 -6.06 40.75 -17.91
CA SER A 555 -7.39 41.20 -17.45
C SER A 555 -8.56 40.51 -18.16
N GLU A 556 -8.35 39.96 -19.36
CA GLU A 556 -9.34 39.15 -20.09
C GLU A 556 -9.43 37.72 -19.55
N CYS A 557 -8.53 37.37 -18.62
CA CYS A 557 -8.37 36.05 -18.06
C CYS A 557 -8.51 36.06 -16.52
N PRO A 558 -9.75 36.19 -15.98
CA PRO A 558 -9.99 36.07 -14.55
C PRO A 558 -9.46 34.73 -14.03
N GLY A 559 -8.98 34.70 -12.78
CA GLY A 559 -8.42 33.48 -12.16
C GLY A 559 -6.97 33.14 -12.52
N LEU A 560 -6.34 33.89 -13.45
CA LEU A 560 -4.95 33.65 -13.88
C LEU A 560 -3.93 33.71 -12.73
N ASP A 561 -4.09 34.64 -11.78
CA ASP A 561 -3.19 34.74 -10.62
C ASP A 561 -3.30 33.53 -9.67
N GLU A 562 -4.51 33.03 -9.44
CA GLU A 562 -4.74 31.82 -8.63
C GLU A 562 -4.14 30.59 -9.33
N TRP A 563 -4.31 30.52 -10.65
CA TRP A 563 -3.71 29.50 -11.50
C TRP A 563 -2.18 29.53 -11.44
N ASN A 564 -1.55 30.70 -11.62
CA ASN A 564 -0.09 30.82 -11.60
C ASN A 564 0.53 30.48 -10.23
N LYS A 565 -0.24 30.64 -9.13
CA LYS A 565 0.16 30.16 -7.80
C LYS A 565 0.05 28.64 -7.66
N LYS A 566 -1.01 28.05 -8.22
CA LYS A 566 -1.24 26.58 -8.19
C LYS A 566 -0.31 25.83 -9.15
N TYR A 567 -0.01 26.44 -10.30
CA TYR A 567 0.76 25.91 -11.42
C TYR A 567 1.88 26.86 -11.82
N PRO A 568 2.86 27.11 -10.93
CA PRO A 568 4.00 27.96 -11.28
C PRO A 568 4.71 27.36 -12.49
N HIS A 569 5.00 28.20 -13.49
CA HIS A 569 5.81 27.76 -14.62
C HIS A 569 7.17 27.31 -14.09
N LYS A 570 7.40 25.99 -14.12
CA LYS A 570 8.73 25.44 -13.95
C LYS A 570 9.44 25.65 -15.28
N PRO A 571 10.66 26.20 -15.28
CA PRO A 571 11.52 26.09 -16.46
C PRO A 571 11.49 24.63 -16.90
N ILE A 572 11.47 24.36 -18.21
CA ILE A 572 11.80 23.02 -18.70
C ILE A 572 13.12 22.70 -18.02
N GLU A 573 13.11 21.79 -17.04
CA GLU A 573 14.33 21.35 -16.39
C GLU A 573 15.22 20.93 -17.53
N VAL A 574 16.38 21.55 -17.66
CA VAL A 574 17.44 20.98 -18.48
C VAL A 574 17.60 19.60 -17.87
N GLU A 575 17.12 18.56 -18.56
CA GLU A 575 17.32 17.19 -18.14
C GLU A 575 18.83 17.07 -17.94
N GLU A 576 19.28 17.11 -16.69
CA GLU A 576 20.64 16.67 -16.40
C GLU A 576 20.67 15.24 -16.93
N PRO A 577 21.56 14.92 -17.88
CA PRO A 577 21.61 13.60 -18.45
C PRO A 577 21.74 12.62 -17.29
N TYR A 578 20.71 11.79 -17.12
CA TYR A 578 20.65 10.80 -16.06
C TYR A 578 21.92 9.96 -16.13
N VAL A 579 22.80 10.13 -15.15
CA VAL A 579 23.92 9.22 -14.93
C VAL A 579 23.31 8.00 -14.26
N GLN A 580 23.27 6.89 -14.99
CA GLN A 580 22.89 5.61 -14.42
C GLN A 580 23.76 5.35 -13.18
N GLU A 581 23.16 5.34 -12.00
CA GLU A 581 23.82 4.79 -10.81
C GLU A 581 24.21 3.35 -11.18
N GLU A 582 25.52 3.08 -11.24
CA GLU A 582 26.02 1.74 -11.46
C GLU A 582 25.44 0.85 -10.36
N ASP A 583 24.85 -0.27 -10.77
CA ASP A 583 24.35 -1.29 -9.86
C ASP A 583 25.51 -1.73 -8.97
N LEU A 584 25.55 -1.23 -7.72
CA LEU A 584 26.43 -1.80 -6.73
C LEU A 584 26.02 -3.26 -6.54
N PRO A 585 26.98 -4.21 -6.55
CA PRO A 585 26.66 -5.62 -6.38
C PRO A 585 25.91 -5.82 -5.07
N ILE A 586 24.93 -6.73 -5.12
CA ILE A 586 24.18 -7.22 -3.95
C ILE A 586 25.21 -7.66 -2.91
N GLN A 587 25.23 -6.98 -1.75
CA GLN A 587 25.93 -7.46 -0.55
C GLN A 587 25.02 -8.39 0.22
#